data_AF-A0A1Y1Q6R1-F1
#
_entry.id   AF-A0A1Y1Q6R1-F1
#
_cell.length_a   1.000
_cell.length_b   1.000
_cell.length_c   1.000
_cell.angle_alpha   90.00
_cell.angle_beta   90.00
_cell.angle_gamma   90.00
#
_symmetry.space_group_name_H-M   'P 1'
#
loop_
_entity.id
_entity.type
_entity.pdbx_description
1 polymer ?
#
loop_
_entity_poly.entity_id
_entity_poly.type
_entity_poly.pdbx_seq_one_letter_code
_entity_poly.pdbx_strand_id
1 'polypeptide(L)'
;DFMASFMGKDVWWAVPAAVLLGVPMYTNAAGVIPIVQALLAKGAALGTVLAFMMSVIALSAPEMIILRKVLKPRLIATFIGIVATGILLVGYIFNLVL
;
A
#
# COMPACT_ATOMS: atom_id res chain seq x y z
N ASP A 1 2.48 18.87 9.14
CA ASP A 1 3.20 19.59 8.06
C ASP A 1 4.10 18.70 7.21
N PHE A 2 5.18 18.10 7.75
CA PHE A 2 6.12 17.30 6.94
C PHE A 2 5.52 16.04 6.27
N MET A 3 4.52 15.38 6.88
CA MET A 3 3.81 14.26 6.24
C MET A 3 2.70 14.70 5.28
N ALA A 4 2.11 15.88 5.49
CA ALA A 4 1.13 16.44 4.55
C ALA A 4 1.80 16.86 3.23
N SER A 5 3.07 17.27 3.26
CA SER A 5 3.86 17.52 2.05
C SER A 5 4.40 16.25 1.37
N PHE A 6 4.48 15.12 2.10
CA PHE A 6 4.96 13.83 1.58
C PHE A 6 3.81 12.92 1.10
N MET A 7 2.61 13.03 1.68
CA MET A 7 1.46 12.13 1.46
C MET A 7 0.12 12.85 1.21
N GLY A 8 0.15 14.16 0.96
CA GLY A 8 -1.03 14.97 0.65
C GLY A 8 -1.62 14.68 -0.73
N LYS A 9 -2.88 15.10 -0.93
CA LYS A 9 -3.68 14.86 -2.14
C LYS A 9 -3.02 15.39 -3.44
N ASP A 10 -2.14 16.38 -3.33
CA ASP A 10 -1.38 16.98 -4.45
C ASP A 10 -0.10 16.22 -4.83
N VAL A 11 0.28 15.19 -4.07
CA VAL A 11 1.55 14.48 -4.23
C VAL A 11 1.35 13.17 -4.98
N TRP A 12 1.62 13.16 -6.28
CA TRP A 12 1.41 11.99 -7.14
C TRP A 12 2.18 10.74 -6.67
N TRP A 13 3.39 10.89 -6.12
CA TRP A 13 4.21 9.76 -5.68
C TRP A 13 3.83 9.22 -4.29
N ALA A 14 2.85 9.81 -3.61
CA ALA A 14 2.39 9.35 -2.30
C ALA A 14 1.86 7.90 -2.32
N VAL A 15 1.16 7.51 -3.40
CA VAL A 15 0.57 6.17 -3.54
C VAL A 15 1.65 5.09 -3.74
N PRO A 16 2.62 5.23 -4.67
CA PRO A 16 3.75 4.31 -4.76
C PRO A 16 4.59 4.22 -3.48
N ALA A 17 4.85 5.35 -2.82
CA ALA A 17 5.64 5.35 -1.58
C ALA A 17 4.92 4.61 -0.45
N ALA A 18 3.61 4.78 -0.33
CA ALA A 18 2.78 4.03 0.62
C ALA A 18 2.86 2.51 0.36
N VAL A 19 2.77 2.08 -0.90
CA VAL A 19 2.90 0.66 -1.26
C VAL A 19 4.27 0.12 -0.83
N LEU A 20 5.36 0.81 -1.19
CA LEU A 20 6.71 0.38 -0.83
C LEU A 20 6.96 0.30 0.68
N LEU A 21 6.40 1.23 1.45
CA LEU A 21 6.49 1.22 2.91
C LEU A 21 5.60 0.14 3.54
N GLY A 22 4.50 -0.23 2.88
CA GLY A 22 3.57 -1.25 3.34
C GLY A 22 4.09 -2.68 3.16
N VAL A 23 4.74 -2.97 2.03
CA VAL A 23 5.29 -4.31 1.69
C VAL A 23 6.11 -4.98 2.83
N PRO A 24 7.06 -4.28 3.50
CA PRO A 24 7.86 -4.90 4.57
C PRO A 24 7.15 -4.95 5.93
N MET A 25 6.04 -4.22 6.12
CA MET A 25 5.29 -4.27 7.37
C MET A 25 4.46 -5.55 7.39
N TYR A 26 5.04 -6.64 7.92
CA TYR A 26 4.25 -7.83 8.23
C TYR A 26 3.32 -7.53 9.40
N THR A 27 2.11 -7.08 9.13
CA THR A 27 1.12 -6.77 10.16
C THR A 27 -0.25 -7.24 9.71
N ASN A 28 -0.94 -7.96 10.60
CA ASN A 28 -2.34 -8.35 10.41
C ASN A 28 -3.18 -7.08 10.14
N ALA A 29 -4.19 -7.17 9.27
CA ALA A 29 -5.11 -6.08 8.94
C ALA A 29 -5.58 -5.29 10.18
N ALA A 30 -5.85 -5.97 11.29
CA ALA A 30 -6.24 -5.37 12.56
C ALA A 30 -5.17 -4.44 13.18
N GLY A 31 -3.88 -4.76 13.02
CA GLY A 31 -2.77 -3.96 13.55
C GLY A 31 -2.44 -2.74 12.70
N VAL A 32 -2.93 -2.68 11.45
CA VAL A 32 -2.72 -1.53 10.55
C VAL A 32 -3.77 -0.44 10.78
N ILE A 33 -4.94 -0.79 11.35
CA ILE A 33 -6.05 0.15 11.60
C ILE A 33 -5.61 1.39 12.41
N PRO A 34 -4.88 1.28 13.54
CA PRO A 34 -4.47 2.46 14.31
C PRO A 34 -3.51 3.36 13.51
N ILE A 35 -2.65 2.79 12.67
CA ILE A 35 -1.71 3.53 11.82
C ILE A 35 -2.49 4.34 10.78
N VAL A 36 -3.46 3.70 10.14
CA VAL A 36 -4.36 4.31 9.16
C VAL A 36 -5.16 5.44 9.77
N GLN A 37 -5.74 5.24 10.94
CA GLN A 37 -6.46 6.28 11.66
C GLN A 37 -5.55 7.46 12.01
N ALA A 38 -4.31 7.20 12.44
CA ALA A 38 -3.34 8.24 12.72
C ALA A 38 -2.91 9.00 11.44
N LEU A 39 -2.78 8.31 10.30
CA LEU A 39 -2.45 8.93 9.01
C LEU A 39 -3.59 9.79 8.47
N LEU A 40 -4.83 9.30 8.55
CA LEU A 40 -6.03 10.07 8.17
C LEU A 40 -6.20 11.29 9.06
N ALA A 41 -6.02 11.15 10.38
CA ALA A 41 -6.06 12.27 11.33
C ALA A 41 -4.97 13.32 11.07
N LYS A 42 -3.87 12.93 10.41
CA LYS A 42 -2.78 13.82 9.98
C LYS A 42 -2.96 14.40 8.57
N GLY A 43 -4.11 14.17 7.93
CA GLY A 43 -4.45 14.74 6.63
C GLY A 43 -3.92 13.97 5.43
N ALA A 44 -3.53 12.70 5.60
CA ALA A 44 -3.18 11.85 4.46
C ALA A 44 -4.42 11.60 3.59
N ALA A 45 -4.24 11.57 2.26
CA ALA A 45 -5.34 11.34 1.34
C ALA A 45 -5.92 9.92 1.53
N LEU A 46 -7.25 9.80 1.48
CA LEU A 46 -7.96 8.57 1.82
C LEU A 46 -7.53 7.40 0.91
N GLY A 47 -7.41 7.64 -0.41
CA GLY A 47 -6.95 6.64 -1.37
C GLY A 47 -5.50 6.20 -1.13
N THR A 48 -4.61 7.11 -0.71
CA THR A 48 -3.23 6.78 -0.33
C THR A 48 -3.18 5.87 0.88
N VAL A 49 -4.03 6.12 1.88
CA VAL A 49 -4.09 5.31 3.11
C VAL A 49 -4.73 3.94 2.85
N LEU A 50 -5.74 3.86 1.97
CA LEU A 50 -6.29 2.59 1.52
C LEU A 50 -5.27 1.76 0.74
N ALA A 51 -4.52 2.40 -0.17
CA ALA A 51 -3.46 1.74 -0.92
C ALA A 51 -2.35 1.20 0.00
N PHE A 52 -2.01 1.94 1.06
CA PHE A 52 -1.11 1.47 2.11
C PHE A 52 -1.61 0.18 2.76
N MET A 53 -2.87 0.15 3.25
CA MET A 53 -3.45 -1.04 3.87
C MET A 53 -3.45 -2.25 2.94
N MET A 54 -3.90 -2.06 1.70
CA MET A 54 -3.97 -3.14 0.72
C MET A 54 -2.59 -3.69 0.40
N SER A 55 -1.57 -2.83 0.30
CA SER A 55 -0.19 -3.26 0.08
C SER A 55 0.38 -4.06 1.25
N VAL A 56 0.10 -3.63 2.48
CA VAL A 56 0.53 -4.37 3.68
C VAL A 56 -0.06 -5.77 3.69
N ILE A 57 -1.33 -5.90 3.30
CA ILE A 57 -2.06 -7.18 3.35
C ILE A 57 -1.75 -8.07 2.14
N ALA A 58 -1.57 -7.52 0.95
CA ALA A 58 -1.49 -8.31 -0.29
C ALA A 58 -0.07 -8.66 -0.73
N LEU A 59 0.94 -7.92 -0.26
CA LEU A 59 2.33 -8.04 -0.69
C LEU A 59 3.28 -8.29 0.49
N SER A 60 2.78 -8.84 1.59
CA SER A 60 3.58 -8.97 2.82
C SER A 60 4.75 -9.94 2.64
N ALA A 61 5.87 -9.67 3.32
CA ALA A 61 7.08 -10.50 3.25
C ALA A 61 6.84 -12.03 3.46
N PRO A 62 6.04 -12.50 4.44
CA PRO A 62 5.81 -13.93 4.59
C PRO A 62 4.93 -14.53 3.50
N GLU A 63 3.98 -13.79 2.93
CA GLU A 63 3.26 -14.26 1.74
C GLU A 63 4.22 -14.49 0.58
N MET A 64 5.19 -13.60 0.40
CA MET A 64 6.23 -13.78 -0.62
C MET A 64 7.11 -15.00 -0.33
N ILE A 65 7.44 -15.26 0.93
CA ILE A 65 8.19 -16.46 1.35
C ILE A 65 7.39 -17.74 1.09
N ILE A 66 6.08 -17.72 1.38
CA ILE A 66 5.19 -18.86 1.13
C ILE A 66 5.03 -19.09 -0.38
N LEU A 67 4.74 -18.05 -1.16
CA LEU A 67 4.62 -18.11 -2.61
C LEU A 67 5.91 -18.60 -3.26
N ARG A 68 7.09 -18.25 -2.72
CA ARG A 68 8.38 -18.77 -3.20
C ARG A 68 8.58 -20.26 -3.03
N LYS A 69 7.86 -20.91 -2.11
CA LYS A 69 7.91 -22.37 -1.94
C LYS A 69 7.09 -23.12 -2.99
N VAL A 70 6.10 -22.48 -3.61
CA VAL A 70 5.16 -23.11 -4.56
C VAL A 70 5.22 -22.56 -5.98
N LEU A 71 5.73 -21.34 -6.18
CA LEU A 71 5.80 -20.67 -7.48
C LEU A 71 7.24 -20.37 -7.90
N LYS A 72 7.46 -20.36 -9.22
CA LYS A 72 8.72 -19.87 -9.81
C LYS A 72 8.86 -18.35 -9.58
N PRO A 73 10.07 -17.83 -9.34
CA PRO A 73 10.29 -16.40 -9.09
C PRO A 73 9.74 -15.47 -10.20
N ARG A 74 9.66 -15.94 -11.45
CA ARG A 74 9.02 -15.20 -12.56
C ARG A 74 7.51 -14.99 -12.36
N LEU A 75 6.81 -15.99 -11.83
CA LEU A 75 5.37 -15.90 -11.54
C LEU A 75 5.12 -14.97 -10.36
N ILE A 76 6.03 -14.97 -9.38
CA ILE A 76 5.97 -14.08 -8.23
C ILE A 76 6.13 -12.62 -8.65
N ALA A 77 7.09 -12.31 -9.52
CA ALA A 77 7.26 -10.97 -10.07
C ALA A 77 6.00 -10.51 -10.82
N THR A 78 5.36 -11.41 -11.56
CA THR A 78 4.11 -11.11 -12.28
C THR A 78 2.95 -10.85 -11.31
N PHE A 79 2.82 -11.66 -10.26
CA PHE A 79 1.84 -11.46 -9.19
C PHE A 79 2.00 -10.09 -8.53
N ILE A 80 3.22 -9.75 -8.09
CA ILE A 80 3.52 -8.45 -7.50
C ILE A 80 3.15 -7.33 -8.47
N GLY A 81 3.54 -7.44 -9.74
CA GLY A 81 3.26 -6.42 -10.74
C GLY A 81 1.77 -6.17 -10.93
N ILE A 82 0.97 -7.23 -11.05
CA ILE A 82 -0.48 -7.12 -11.23
C ILE A 82 -1.15 -6.53 -9.98
N VAL A 83 -0.81 -7.06 -8.80
CA VAL A 83 -1.39 -6.63 -7.52
C VAL A 83 -1.02 -5.18 -7.22
N ALA A 84 0.26 -4.82 -7.35
CA ALA A 84 0.73 -3.46 -7.15
C ALA A 84 0.04 -2.49 -8.11
N THR A 85 -0.10 -2.86 -9.39
CA THR A 85 -0.82 -2.02 -10.37
C THR A 85 -2.28 -1.82 -9.96
N GLY A 86 -2.97 -2.87 -9.53
CA GLY A 86 -4.34 -2.78 -9.02
C GLY A 86 -4.46 -1.85 -7.80
N ILE A 87 -3.55 -1.97 -6.83
CA ILE A 87 -3.52 -1.11 -5.64
C ILE A 87 -3.28 0.35 -6.01
N LEU A 88 -2.34 0.62 -6.92
CA LEU A 88 -2.06 1.97 -7.41
C LEU A 88 -3.30 2.57 -8.09
N LEU A 89 -3.94 1.82 -8.99
CA LEU A 89 -5.14 2.27 -9.69
C LEU A 89 -6.27 2.62 -8.70
N VAL A 90 -6.55 1.73 -7.74
CA VAL A 90 -7.57 1.98 -6.72
C VAL A 90 -7.21 3.20 -5.87
N GLY A 91 -5.96 3.31 -5.42
CA GLY A 91 -5.50 4.45 -4.63
C GLY A 91 -5.64 5.79 -5.35
N TYR A 92 -5.26 5.85 -6.62
CA TYR A 92 -5.42 7.06 -7.44
C TYR A 92 -6.89 7.38 -7.72
N ILE A 93 -7.71 6.38 -8.07
CA ILE A 93 -9.14 6.59 -8.31
C ILE A 93 -9.80 7.16 -7.06
N PHE A 94 -9.50 6.61 -5.88
CA PHE A 94 -10.07 7.11 -4.63
C PHE A 94 -9.58 8.53 -4.29
N ASN A 95 -8.30 8.86 -4.54
CA ASN A 95 -7.80 10.24 -4.34
C ASN A 95 -8.37 11.26 -5.33
N LEU A 96 -8.75 10.82 -6.54
CA LEU A 96 -9.37 11.67 -7.54
C LEU A 96 -10.86 11.91 -7.25
N VAL A 97 -11.57 10.89 -6.75
CA VAL A 97 -13.02 10.95 -6.48
C VAL A 97 -13.33 11.57 -5.11
N LEU A 98 -12.54 11.25 -4.07
CA LEU A 98 -12.64 11.81 -2.71
C LEU A 98 -11.46 12.72 -2.43
#